data_AF-A0A067DIZ1-F1
#
_entry.id   AF-A0A067DIZ1-F1
#
_cell.length_a   1.000
_cell.length_b   1.000
_cell.length_c   1.000
_cell.angle_alpha   90.00
_cell.angle_beta   90.00
_cell.angle_gamma   90.00
#
_symmetry.space_group_name_H-M   'P 1'
#
loop_
_entity.id
_entity.type
_entity.pdbx_description
1 polymer ?
#
loop_
_entity_poly.entity_id
_entity_poly.type
_entity_poly.pdbx_seq_one_letter_code
_entity_poly.pdbx_strand_id
1 'polypeptide(L)'
;SKGDLEGAEEYFSRAILANPGDGEIMSQYAKLVWELHHDHDKALCYFERAVQASPADSHVLAAYACFLWETEEDEDDSKSSDQFQQVAPIRQGAVTTANVYA
;
A
#
# COMPACT_ATOMS: atom_id res chain seq x y z
N SER A 1 20.47 21.34 -2.77
CA SER A 1 20.96 20.81 -4.06
C SER A 1 20.80 19.30 -4.09
N LYS A 2 20.77 18.61 -5.25
CA LYS A 2 20.62 17.13 -5.29
C LYS A 2 21.60 16.37 -4.36
N GLY A 3 22.80 16.92 -4.12
CA GLY A 3 23.77 16.36 -3.17
C GLY A 3 23.36 16.38 -1.69
N ASP A 4 22.43 17.25 -1.27
CA ASP A 4 21.91 17.23 0.11
C ASP A 4 20.91 16.07 0.32
N LEU A 5 20.26 15.65 -0.77
CA LEU A 5 19.24 14.61 -0.75
C LEU A 5 19.86 13.21 -0.70
N GLU A 6 21.00 12.98 -1.36
CA GLU A 6 21.74 11.70 -1.26
C GLU A 6 22.22 11.42 0.18
N GLY A 7 22.74 12.44 0.88
CA GLY A 7 23.12 12.30 2.29
C GLY A 7 21.91 12.07 3.21
N ALA A 8 20.76 12.66 2.86
CA ALA A 8 19.51 12.41 3.57
C ALA A 8 19.03 10.94 3.37
N GLU A 9 19.24 10.35 2.19
CA GLU A 9 18.81 8.98 1.90
C GLU A 9 19.53 7.97 2.81
N GLU A 10 20.85 8.13 2.99
CA GLU A 10 21.63 7.31 3.91
C GLU A 10 21.18 7.52 5.36
N TYR A 11 20.95 8.77 5.76
CA TYR A 11 20.50 9.11 7.11
C TYR A 11 19.17 8.43 7.45
N PHE A 12 18.17 8.56 6.58
CA PHE A 12 16.86 7.95 6.78
C PHE A 12 16.91 6.43 6.74
N SER A 13 17.72 5.85 5.85
CA SER A 13 17.93 4.39 5.79
C SER A 13 18.45 3.86 7.13
N ARG A 14 19.42 4.55 7.74
CA ARG A 14 19.94 4.20 9.07
C ARG A 14 18.92 4.44 10.18
N ALA A 15 18.11 5.49 10.08
CA ALA A 15 17.06 5.80 11.05
C ALA A 15 15.95 4.74 11.07
N ILE A 16 15.52 4.26 9.90
CA ILE A 16 14.55 3.15 9.77
C ILE A 16 15.12 1.86 10.36
N LEU A 17 16.40 1.56 10.15
CA LEU A 17 17.05 0.39 10.75
C LEU A 17 17.12 0.49 12.28
N ALA A 18 17.32 1.70 12.81
CA ALA A 18 17.36 1.94 14.25
C ALA A 18 15.96 1.87 14.89
N ASN A 19 14.92 2.34 14.21
CA ASN A 19 13.54 2.26 14.66
C ASN A 19 12.58 1.86 13.52
N PRO A 20 12.38 0.56 13.27
CA PRO A 20 11.55 0.08 12.18
C PRO A 20 10.05 0.22 12.45
N GLY A 21 9.63 0.76 13.59
CA GLY A 21 8.24 1.05 13.92
C GLY A 21 7.88 2.54 13.82
N ASP A 22 8.81 3.39 13.37
CA ASP A 22 8.58 4.82 13.28
C ASP A 22 7.95 5.20 11.94
N GLY A 23 6.62 5.37 11.94
CA GLY A 23 5.89 5.76 10.73
C GLY A 23 6.31 7.13 10.20
N GLU A 24 6.73 8.07 11.05
CA GLU A 24 7.13 9.41 10.63
C GLU A 24 8.46 9.38 9.87
N ILE A 25 9.42 8.58 10.34
CA ILE A 25 10.69 8.40 9.62
C ILE A 25 10.44 7.72 8.27
N MET A 26 9.54 6.75 8.20
CA MET A 26 9.20 6.08 6.94
C MET A 26 8.50 7.01 5.94
N SER A 27 7.57 7.86 6.40
CA SER A 27 6.87 8.81 5.52
C SER A 27 7.83 9.86 4.95
N GLN A 28 8.79 10.34 5.75
CA GLN A 28 9.84 11.26 5.31
C GLN A 28 10.79 10.61 4.31
N TYR A 29 11.16 9.34 4.53
CA TYR A 29 11.97 8.59 3.57
C TYR A 29 11.23 8.36 2.25
N ALA A 30 9.94 8.00 2.31
CA ALA A 30 9.11 7.81 1.12
C ALA A 30 9.07 9.07 0.26
N LYS A 31 8.84 10.23 0.89
CA LYS A 31 8.85 11.52 0.21
C LYS A 31 10.20 11.82 -0.44
N LEU A 32 11.31 11.56 0.27
CA LEU A 32 12.64 11.75 -0.29
C LEU A 32 12.90 10.86 -1.51
N VAL A 33 12.49 9.59 -1.45
CA VAL A 33 12.60 8.65 -2.58
C VAL A 33 11.82 9.16 -3.79
N TRP A 34 10.61 9.67 -3.59
CA TRP A 34 9.82 10.29 -4.65
C TRP A 34 10.51 11.52 -5.25
N GLU A 35 11.01 12.44 -4.43
CA GLU A 35 11.69 13.66 -4.89
C GLU A 35 13.02 13.40 -5.61
N LEU A 36 13.77 12.37 -5.21
CA LEU A 36 15.07 12.04 -5.78
C LEU A 36 14.97 11.21 -7.05
N HIS A 37 14.18 10.15 -6.97
CA HIS A 37 14.22 9.05 -7.93
C HIS A 37 12.94 8.97 -8.77
N HIS A 38 11.86 9.64 -8.35
CA HIS A 38 10.51 9.47 -8.91
C HIS A 38 10.10 7.98 -8.99
N ASP A 39 10.58 7.17 -8.05
CA ASP A 39 10.28 5.75 -7.94
C ASP A 39 8.98 5.59 -7.16
N HIS A 40 7.86 5.57 -7.90
CA HIS A 40 6.51 5.49 -7.34
C HIS A 40 6.31 4.23 -6.50
N ASP A 41 6.64 3.05 -7.03
CA ASP A 41 6.47 1.77 -6.32
C ASP A 41 7.22 1.76 -4.98
N LYS A 42 8.47 2.24 -4.98
CA LYS A 42 9.29 2.30 -3.76
C LYS A 42 8.70 3.31 -2.78
N ALA A 43 8.34 4.51 -3.23
CA ALA A 43 7.73 5.54 -2.37
C ALA A 43 6.41 5.05 -1.76
N LEU A 44 5.52 4.47 -2.57
CA LEU A 44 4.24 3.90 -2.14
C LEU A 44 4.45 2.84 -1.06
N CYS A 45 5.38 1.90 -1.27
CA CYS A 45 5.69 0.86 -0.29
C CYS A 45 6.09 1.42 1.09
N TYR A 46 6.90 2.49 1.12
CA TYR A 46 7.27 3.12 2.39
C TYR A 46 6.12 3.92 3.02
N PHE A 47 5.27 4.57 2.24
CA PHE A 47 4.07 5.22 2.77
C PHE A 47 3.07 4.22 3.36
N GLU A 48 2.82 3.10 2.68
CA GLU A 48 1.94 2.05 3.21
C GLU A 48 2.47 1.50 4.54
N ARG A 49 3.78 1.24 4.61
CA ARG A 49 4.43 0.80 5.86
C ARG A 49 4.36 1.87 6.95
N ALA A 50 4.50 3.15 6.60
CA ALA A 50 4.36 4.26 7.53
C ALA A 50 2.96 4.31 8.16
N VAL A 51 1.91 4.17 7.35
CA VAL A 51 0.51 4.13 7.81
C VAL A 51 0.25 2.89 8.66
N GLN A 52 0.82 1.73 8.31
CA GLN A 52 0.70 0.52 9.14
C GLN A 52 1.36 0.69 10.51
N ALA A 53 2.50 1.39 10.56
CA ALA A 53 3.22 1.66 11.81
C ALA A 53 2.52 2.70 12.69
N SER A 54 1.99 3.76 12.08
CA SER A 54 1.38 4.91 12.77
C SER A 54 0.02 5.29 12.15
N PRO A 55 -1.02 4.45 12.28
CA PRO A 55 -2.29 4.64 11.57
C PRO A 55 -3.12 5.84 12.06
N ALA A 56 -2.80 6.39 13.23
CA ALA A 56 -3.46 7.55 13.82
C ALA A 56 -2.63 8.84 13.74
N ASP A 57 -1.44 8.78 13.13
CA ASP A 57 -0.57 9.95 13.01
C ASP A 57 -1.00 10.81 11.82
N SER A 58 -1.46 12.03 12.11
CA SER A 58 -1.93 12.97 11.11
C SER A 58 -0.83 13.40 10.12
N HIS A 59 0.44 13.43 10.55
CA HIS A 59 1.55 13.82 9.68
C HIS A 59 1.81 12.74 8.63
N VAL A 60 1.85 11.48 9.06
CA VAL A 60 1.99 10.31 8.18
C VAL A 60 0.85 10.25 7.18
N LEU A 61 -0.40 10.37 7.65
CA LEU A 61 -1.58 10.32 6.78
C LEU A 61 -1.62 11.48 5.78
N ALA A 62 -1.27 12.69 6.22
CA ALA A 62 -1.22 13.85 5.33
C ALA A 62 -0.13 13.72 4.26
N ALA A 63 1.08 13.26 4.65
CA ALA A 63 2.17 13.03 3.71
C ALA A 63 1.81 11.99 2.65
N TYR A 64 1.15 10.89 3.07
CA TYR A 64 0.69 9.86 2.14
C TYR A 64 -0.40 10.38 1.19
N ALA A 65 -1.40 11.11 1.70
CA ALA A 65 -2.45 11.70 0.87
C ALA A 65 -1.89 12.71 -0.16
N CYS A 66 -0.90 13.52 0.24
CA CYS A 66 -0.20 14.42 -0.67
C CYS A 66 0.50 13.66 -1.79
N PHE A 67 1.23 12.59 -1.47
CA PHE A 67 1.88 11.74 -2.46
C PHE A 67 0.87 11.15 -3.44
N LEU A 68 -0.23 10.57 -2.95
CA LEU A 68 -1.25 9.98 -3.82
C LEU A 68 -1.85 11.01 -4.79
N TRP A 69 -2.20 12.21 -4.31
CA TRP A 69 -2.71 13.27 -5.18
C TRP A 69 -1.67 13.68 -6.23
N GLU A 70 -0.41 13.83 -5.86
CA GLU A 70 0.66 14.15 -6.81
C GLU A 70 0.86 13.06 -7.89
N THR A 71 0.48 11.81 -7.61
CA THR A 71 0.68 10.66 -8.52
C THR A 71 -0.58 10.18 -9.25
N GLU A 72 -1.78 10.54 -8.77
CA GLU A 72 -3.06 10.11 -9.36
C GLU A 72 -3.26 10.63 -10.80
N GLU A 73 -2.59 11.72 -11.21
CA GLU A 73 -2.67 12.25 -12.58
C GLU A 73 -2.04 11.30 -13.63
N ASP A 74 -1.19 10.34 -13.23
CA ASP A 74 -0.49 9.41 -14.12
C ASP A 74 -1.12 8.00 -14.20
N GLU A 75 -2.10 7.67 -13.33
CA GLU A 75 -2.64 6.29 -13.18
C GLU A 75 -3.94 6.00 -13.98
N ASP A 76 -4.48 6.94 -14.77
CA ASP A 76 -5.81 6.82 -15.42
C ASP A 76 -5.88 5.84 -16.62
N ASP A 77 -4.90 4.94 -16.80
CA ASP A 77 -4.87 4.00 -17.94
C ASP A 77 -4.58 2.53 -17.61
N SER A 78 -4.42 2.11 -16.35
CA SER A 78 -3.90 0.75 -16.09
C SER A 78 -4.46 -0.06 -14.90
N LYS A 79 -5.64 0.26 -14.38
CA LYS A 79 -6.34 -0.63 -13.41
C LYS A 79 -7.83 -0.84 -13.75
N SER A 80 -8.15 -1.11 -15.02
CA SER A 80 -9.41 -1.78 -15.39
C SER A 80 -9.13 -3.22 -15.82
N SER A 81 -9.35 -4.18 -14.92
CA SER A 81 -9.90 -5.51 -15.23
C SER A 81 -9.86 -6.43 -14.02
N ASP A 82 -11.06 -6.92 -13.68
CA ASP A 82 -11.33 -8.28 -13.25
C ASP A 82 -10.95 -8.71 -11.82
N GLN A 83 -11.76 -8.26 -10.87
CA GLN A 83 -12.28 -9.18 -9.84
C GLN A 83 -13.80 -9.12 -9.77
N PHE A 84 -14.45 -9.60 -10.83
CA PHE A 84 -15.82 -10.12 -10.71
C PHE A 84 -15.87 -11.55 -11.26
N GLN A 85 -16.54 -12.41 -10.50
CA GLN A 85 -17.00 -13.75 -10.82
C GLN A 85 -16.03 -14.93 -10.62
N GLN A 86 -16.17 -15.59 -9.46
CA GLN A 86 -16.60 -17.00 -9.42
C GLN A 86 -17.05 -17.40 -8.00
N VAL A 87 -18.28 -17.03 -7.63
CA VAL A 87 -19.02 -17.79 -6.60
C VAL A 87 -19.57 -19.05 -7.26
N ALA A 88 -19.05 -20.21 -6.87
CA ALA A 88 -19.49 -21.52 -7.35
C ALA A 88 -21.00 -21.73 -7.10
N PRO A 89 -21.73 -22.38 -8.02
CA PRO A 89 -23.15 -22.63 -7.83
C PRO A 89 -23.35 -23.59 -6.66
N ILE A 90 -24.20 -23.19 -5.71
CA ILE A 90 -24.66 -24.05 -4.61
C ILE A 90 -25.37 -25.26 -5.22
N ARG A 91 -24.78 -26.43 -5.03
CA ARG A 91 -25.31 -27.72 -5.45
C ARG A 91 -26.62 -27.98 -4.71
N GLN A 92 -27.76 -27.91 -5.42
CA GLN A 92 -29.06 -28.30 -4.88
C GLN A 92 -29.02 -29.78 -4.48
N GLY A 93 -29.31 -30.06 -3.21
CA GLY A 93 -29.44 -31.42 -2.69
C GLY A 93 -30.59 -32.13 -3.40
N ALA A 94 -30.28 -33.29 -3.97
CA ALA A 94 -31.27 -34.17 -4.58
C ALA A 94 -32.25 -34.67 -3.51
N VAL A 95 -33.54 -34.37 -3.73
CA VAL A 95 -34.64 -35.05 -3.04
C VAL A 95 -34.62 -36.50 -3.51
N THR A 96 -34.22 -37.42 -2.64
CA THR A 96 -34.39 -38.85 -2.88
C THR A 96 -35.45 -39.38 -1.93
N THR A 97 -36.49 -39.90 -2.55
CA THR A 97 -37.63 -40.63 -2.00
C THR A 97 -37.16 -41.77 -1.09
N ALA A 98 -37.60 -41.75 0.17
CA ALA A 98 -37.47 -42.91 1.05
C ALA A 98 -38.49 -43.97 0.59
N ASN A 99 -37.96 -45.09 0.10
CA ASN A 99 -38.72 -46.24 -0.32
C ASN A 99 -39.21 -47.04 0.89
N VAL A 100 -40.41 -47.59 0.72
CA VAL A 100 -41.23 -48.36 1.66
C VAL A 100 -40.51 -49.62 2.13
N TYR A 101 -40.55 -49.91 3.44
CA TYR A 101 -40.33 -51.27 3.97
C TYR A 101 -41.25 -51.57 5.15
N ALA A 102 -41.91 -52.73 5.03
CA ALA A 102 -42.70 -53.51 5.99
C ALA A 102 -44.10 -53.00 6.34
#